data_AF-A0A847XYS8-F1
#
_entry.id   AF-A0A847XYS8-F1
#
_cell.length_a   1.000
_cell.length_b   1.000
_cell.length_c   1.000
_cell.angle_alpha   90.00
_cell.angle_beta   90.00
_cell.angle_gamma   90.00
#
_symmetry.space_group_name_H-M   'P 1'
#
loop_
_entity.id
_entity.type
_entity.pdbx_description
1 polymer ?
#
loop_
_entity_poly.entity_id
_entity_poly.type
_entity_poly.pdbx_seq_one_letter_code
_entity_poly.pdbx_strand_id
1 'polypeptide(L)'
;MGLILTTSLSIFFRVLSFIVIIDVLLSYFMSPYHPIRSFLDRIVEPLLNPIRRVVPAIAGLDFSPVVLIIVLQILESVTASLASGL
;
A
#
# COMPACT_ATOMS: atom_id res chain seq x y z
N MET A 1 5.95 -25.75 -7.17
CA MET A 1 6.15 -24.46 -7.86
C MET A 1 5.07 -23.44 -7.47
N GLY A 2 3.78 -23.76 -7.60
CA GLY A 2 2.67 -22.83 -7.27
C GLY A 2 2.65 -22.30 -5.83
N LEU A 3 3.03 -23.11 -4.83
CA LEU A 3 3.17 -22.67 -3.43
C LEU A 3 4.22 -21.57 -3.24
N ILE A 4 5.38 -21.71 -3.90
CA ILE A 4 6.47 -20.73 -3.82
C ILE A 4 6.01 -19.42 -4.48
N LEU A 5 5.42 -19.50 -5.66
CA LEU A 5 4.89 -18.34 -6.39
C LEU A 5 3.85 -17.57 -5.56
N THR A 6 2.87 -18.29 -5.01
CA THR A 6 1.82 -17.70 -4.17
C THR A 6 2.41 -17.04 -2.93
N THR A 7 3.36 -17.70 -2.26
CA THR A 7 4.01 -17.15 -1.07
C THR A 7 4.82 -15.89 -1.40
N SER A 8 5.56 -15.88 -2.50
CA SER A 8 6.33 -14.71 -2.94
C SER A 8 5.42 -13.51 -3.25
N LEU A 9 4.27 -13.74 -3.91
CA LEU A 9 3.27 -12.72 -4.16
C LEU A 9 2.69 -12.17 -2.86
N SER A 10 2.27 -13.06 -1.94
CA SER A 10 1.74 -12.64 -0.63
C SER A 10 2.75 -11.81 0.17
N ILE A 11 4.02 -12.20 0.18
CA ILE A 11 5.07 -11.42 0.86
C ILE A 11 5.20 -10.04 0.21
N PHE A 12 5.18 -9.95 -1.12
CA PHE A 12 5.28 -8.67 -1.83
C PHE A 12 4.14 -7.71 -1.46
N PHE A 13 2.88 -8.15 -1.56
CA PHE A 13 1.71 -7.32 -1.23
C PHE A 13 1.69 -6.91 0.24
N ARG A 14 2.09 -7.82 1.13
CA ARG A 14 2.13 -7.57 2.57
C ARG A 14 3.22 -6.57 2.94
N VAL A 15 4.42 -6.67 2.35
CA VAL A 15 5.49 -5.68 2.53
C VAL A 15 5.05 -4.30 2.01
N LEU A 16 4.44 -4.24 0.83
CA LEU A 16 3.93 -2.97 0.28
C LEU A 16 2.86 -2.35 1.19
N SER A 17 1.94 -3.17 1.73
CA SER A 17 0.94 -2.71 2.69
C SER A 17 1.58 -2.16 3.97
N PHE A 18 2.63 -2.82 4.50
CA PHE A 18 3.38 -2.31 5.64
C PHE A 18 4.09 -0.98 5.34
N ILE A 19 4.67 -0.84 4.15
CA ILE A 19 5.29 0.43 3.71
C ILE A 19 4.26 1.56 3.74
N VAL A 20 3.05 1.33 3.21
CA VAL A 20 1.94 2.32 3.24
C VAL A 20 1.56 2.67 4.69
N ILE A 21 1.44 1.67 5.57
CA ILE A 21 1.11 1.92 6.99
C ILE A 21 2.20 2.75 7.66
N ILE A 22 3.47 2.38 7.49
CA ILE A 22 4.61 3.08 8.08
C ILE A 22 4.67 4.51 7.57
N ASP A 23 4.52 4.72 6.26
CA ASP A 23 4.52 6.04 5.64
C ASP A 23 3.46 6.95 6.26
N VAL A 24 2.22 6.47 6.35
CA VAL A 24 1.10 7.22 6.94
C VAL A 24 1.36 7.52 8.41
N LEU A 25 1.80 6.53 9.20
CA LEU A 25 2.11 6.76 10.60
C LEU A 25 3.23 7.80 10.76
N LEU A 26 4.32 7.67 10.01
CA LEU A 26 5.41 8.65 10.01
C LEU A 26 4.94 10.03 9.54
N SER A 27 3.97 10.11 8.64
CA SER A 27 3.44 11.39 8.15
C SER A 27 2.81 12.25 9.26
N TYR A 28 2.27 11.63 10.32
CA TYR A 28 1.71 12.30 11.49
C TYR A 28 2.78 12.79 12.49
N PHE A 29 3.92 12.11 12.59
CA PHE A 29 4.93 12.38 13.63
C PHE A 29 6.23 13.01 13.12
N MET A 30 6.50 12.95 11.82
CA MET A 30 7.79 13.31 11.22
C MET A 30 7.61 14.38 10.14
N SER A 31 8.57 15.31 10.01
CA SER A 31 8.54 16.35 8.97
C SER A 31 8.58 15.75 7.55
N PRO A 32 7.84 16.31 6.57
CA PRO A 32 7.88 15.89 5.15
C PRO A 32 9.29 15.92 4.54
N TYR A 33 10.17 16.77 5.05
CA TYR A 33 11.55 16.90 4.56
C TYR A 33 12.52 15.87 5.15
N HIS A 34 12.07 15.02 6.07
CA HIS A 34 12.93 14.00 6.64
C HIS A 34 13.29 12.95 5.58
N PRO A 35 14.58 12.56 5.42
CA PRO A 35 15.02 11.68 4.33
C PRO A 35 14.23 10.38 4.25
N ILE A 36 13.98 9.72 5.38
CA ILE A 36 13.23 8.46 5.45
C ILE A 36 11.78 8.65 5.00
N ARG A 37 11.10 9.70 5.49
CA ARG A 37 9.71 9.99 5.11
C ARG A 37 9.62 10.32 3.62
N SER A 38 10.46 11.24 3.13
CA SER A 38 10.47 11.62 1.71
C SER A 38 10.80 10.46 0.77
N PHE A 39 11.56 9.46 1.22
CA PHE A 39 11.80 8.23 0.48
C PHE A 39 10.54 7.34 0.41
N LEU A 40 9.84 7.17 1.53
CA LEU A 40 8.60 6.40 1.59
C LEU A 40 7.48 7.07 0.79
N ASP A 41 7.32 8.39 0.93
CA ASP A 41 6.36 9.19 0.18
C ASP A 41 6.55 8.96 -1.33
N ARG A 42 7.78 8.93 -1.84
CA ARG A 42 8.06 8.66 -3.28
C ARG A 42 7.58 7.28 -3.76
N ILE A 43 7.54 6.29 -2.88
CA ILE A 43 7.05 4.94 -3.20
C ILE A 43 5.53 4.89 -3.11
N VAL A 44 4.96 5.54 -2.09
CA VAL A 44 3.55 5.42 -1.73
C VAL A 44 2.67 6.44 -2.49
N GLU A 45 3.14 7.66 -2.74
CA GLU A 45 2.39 8.72 -3.42
C GLU A 45 1.87 8.34 -4.82
N PRO A 46 2.63 7.66 -5.70
CA PRO A 46 2.11 7.24 -7.01
C PRO A 46 0.90 6.31 -6.89
N LEU A 47 0.81 5.54 -5.80
CA LEU A 47 -0.31 4.63 -5.52
C LEU A 47 -1.47 5.35 -4.82
N LEU A 48 -1.16 6.30 -3.93
CA LEU A 48 -2.17 7.08 -3.19
C LEU A 48 -2.82 8.19 -4.02
N ASN A 49 -2.07 8.89 -4.87
CA ASN A 49 -2.57 10.05 -5.61
C ASN A 49 -3.79 9.76 -6.49
N PRO A 50 -3.85 8.64 -7.23
CA PRO A 50 -5.06 8.27 -7.97
C PRO A 50 -6.27 8.05 -7.05
N ILE A 51 -6.05 7.48 -5.86
CA ILE A 51 -7.10 7.19 -4.88
C ILE A 51 -7.60 8.49 -4.25
N ARG A 52 -6.70 9.40 -3.87
CA ARG A 52 -7.01 10.74 -3.31
C ARG A 52 -7.86 11.60 -4.26
N ARG A 53 -7.79 11.36 -5.57
CA ARG A 53 -8.64 12.06 -6.55
C ARG A 53 -10.09 11.62 -6.49
N VAL A 54 -10.36 10.41 -6.00
CA VAL A 54 -11.70 9.83 -5.90
C VAL A 54 -12.22 9.88 -4.47
N VAL A 55 -11.35 9.67 -3.49
CA VAL A 55 -11.66 9.64 -2.07
C VAL A 55 -11.27 10.99 -1.45
N PRO A 56 -12.24 11.88 -1.17
CA PRO A 56 -11.93 13.14 -0.52
C PRO A 56 -11.47 12.91 0.92
N ALA A 57 -10.59 13.79 1.42
CA ALA A 57 -10.25 13.82 2.84
C ALA A 57 -11.49 14.21 3.67
N ILE A 58 -11.79 13.44 4.72
CA ILE A 58 -12.93 13.70 5.61
C ILE A 58 -12.37 14.15 6.96
N ALA A 59 -12.84 15.30 7.44
CA ALA A 59 -12.40 15.90 8.70
C ALA A 59 -10.88 16.09 8.83
N GLY A 60 -10.19 16.36 7.70
CA GLY A 60 -8.73 16.53 7.65
C GLY A 60 -7.94 15.22 7.72
N LEU A 61 -8.62 14.06 7.76
CA LEU A 61 -7.99 12.74 7.70
C LEU A 61 -8.01 12.19 6.27
N ASP A 62 -6.87 11.66 5.86
CA ASP A 62 -6.71 10.97 4.58
C ASP A 62 -7.06 9.48 4.73
N PHE A 63 -8.20 9.08 4.15
CA PHE A 63 -8.65 7.69 4.12
C PHE A 63 -8.08 6.89 2.94
N SER A 64 -7.40 7.55 2.00
CA SER A 64 -6.81 6.92 0.82
C SER A 64 -5.86 5.76 1.14
N PRO A 65 -5.06 5.79 2.22
CA PRO A 65 -4.20 4.65 2.58
C PRO A 65 -4.97 3.40 3.00
N VAL A 66 -6.09 3.55 3.70
CA VAL A 66 -6.96 2.41 4.04
C VAL A 66 -7.52 1.80 2.77
N VAL A 67 -7.99 2.64 1.85
CA VAL A 67 -8.50 2.19 0.55
C VAL A 67 -7.40 1.50 -0.26
N LEU A 68 -6.18 2.04 -0.28
CA LEU A 68 -5.03 1.42 -0.95
C LEU A 68 -4.74 0.02 -0.37
N ILE A 69 -4.71 -0.12 0.95
CA ILE A 69 -4.48 -1.41 1.61
C ILE A 69 -5.56 -2.43 1.22
N ILE A 70 -6.83 -2.03 1.17
CA ILE A 70 -7.92 -2.91 0.72
C ILE A 70 -7.71 -3.33 -0.74
N VAL A 71 -7.36 -2.39 -1.63
CA VAL A 71 -7.06 -2.69 -3.03
C VAL A 71 -5.89 -3.69 -3.14
N LEU A 72 -4.83 -3.50 -2.36
CA LEU A 72 -3.69 -4.42 -2.34
C LEU A 72 -4.09 -5.83 -1.87
N GLN A 73 -4.95 -5.96 -0.86
CA GLN A 73 -5.44 -7.27 -0.39
C GLN A 73 -6.31 -7.98 -1.43
N ILE A 74 -7.15 -7.22 -2.16
CA ILE A 74 -7.94 -7.77 -3.26
C ILE A 74 -7.02 -8.25 -4.39
N LEU A 75 -6.04 -7.44 -4.78
CA LEU A 75 -5.07 -7.81 -5.81
C LEU A 75 -4.23 -9.02 -5.40
N GLU A 76 -3.80 -9.10 -4.15
CA GLU A 76 -3.13 -10.27 -3.59
C GLU A 76 -4.02 -11.52 -3.74
N SER A 77 -5.26 -11.44 -3.28
CA SER A 77 -6.20 -12.58 -3.30
C SER A 77 -6.45 -13.07 -4.73
N VAL A 78 -6.70 -12.14 -5.66
CA VAL A 78 -6.94 -12.46 -7.08
C VAL A 78 -5.69 -13.07 -7.70
N THR A 79 -4.53 -12.43 -7.57
CA THR A 79 -3.29 -12.91 -8.19
C THR A 79 -2.81 -14.23 -7.59
N ALA A 80 -2.97 -14.43 -6.29
CA ALA A 80 -2.71 -15.70 -5.60
C ALA A 80 -3.64 -16.82 -6.10
N SER A 81 -4.94 -16.54 -6.26
CA SER A 81 -5.89 -17.53 -6.76
C SER A 81 -5.55 -17.98 -8.18
N LEU A 82 -5.16 -17.04 -9.05
CA LEU A 82 -4.72 -17.33 -10.41
C LEU A 82 -3.42 -18.13 -10.42
N ALA A 83 -2.45 -17.76 -9.57
CA ALA A 83 -1.17 -18.45 -9.45
C ALA A 83 -1.31 -19.88 -8.87
N SER A 84 -2.33 -20.14 -8.06
CA SER A 84 -2.60 -21.46 -7.49
C SER A 84 -3.29 -22.43 -8.46
N GLY A 85 -3.94 -21.90 -9.50
CA GLY A 85 -4.61 -22.70 -10.54
C GLY A 85 -3.73 -23.05 -11.75
N LEU A 86 -2.50 -22.51 -11.81
CA LEU A 86 -1.47 -22.80 -12.82
C LEU A 86 -0.49 -23.87 -12.31
#